data_AF-A0A521S5J9-F1
#
_entry.id   AF-A0A521S5J9-F1
#
_cell.length_a   1.000
_cell.length_b   1.000
_cell.length_c   1.000
_cell.angle_alpha   90.00
_cell.angle_beta   90.00
_cell.angle_gamma   90.00
#
_symmetry.space_group_name_H-M   'P 1'
#
loop_
_entity.id
_entity.type
_entity.pdbx_description
1 polymer ?
#
loop_
_entity_poly.entity_id
_entity_poly.type
_entity_poly.pdbx_seq_one_letter_code
_entity_poly.pdbx_strand_id
1 'polypeptide(L)'
;MKSADITKEKGFTLIEMTFVLAIILILISLIVPVGAQKIRDAQLARAMADVQTIATALISFQIDLGHFPACDSNNCNPLNSTNQTLRFLAFGDGVGDPRDKLPPDDPRLVNKWNLSNPVNISVIPARNNAFNHLGRNDPNADNVTGSDILGARDYDETESKSKRWKGPYIANVSVDPWGHTYIAHVGAMEENGIPVIITSPRLFEKPEGWILSAGPDGILQTSPTDTTLSGDDIGFIFFTSRSARRFARR
;
A
#
# COMPACT_ATOMS: atom_id res chain seq x y z
N MET A 1 -20.06 -19.75 -77.27
CA MET A 1 -19.28 -20.01 -76.03
C MET A 1 -18.24 -18.92 -75.89
N LYS A 2 -18.25 -18.18 -74.78
CA LYS A 2 -17.37 -17.02 -74.54
C LYS A 2 -16.22 -17.50 -73.65
N SER A 3 -15.00 -17.59 -74.20
CA SER A 3 -13.81 -17.97 -73.43
C SER A 3 -13.44 -16.84 -72.47
N ALA A 4 -13.41 -17.14 -71.18
CA ALA A 4 -12.89 -16.24 -70.16
C ALA A 4 -11.36 -16.25 -70.23
N ASP A 5 -10.76 -15.07 -70.45
CA ASP A 5 -9.32 -14.85 -70.42
C ASP A 5 -8.88 -14.75 -68.96
N ILE A 6 -8.15 -15.74 -68.46
CA ILE A 6 -7.58 -15.75 -67.11
C ILE A 6 -6.26 -14.99 -67.17
N THR A 7 -6.29 -13.73 -66.75
CA THR A 7 -5.09 -12.91 -66.59
C THR A 7 -4.12 -13.58 -65.62
N LYS A 8 -2.92 -13.92 -66.10
CA LYS A 8 -1.80 -14.41 -65.27
C LYS A 8 -1.46 -13.39 -64.19
N GLU A 9 -1.85 -13.66 -62.95
CA GLU A 9 -1.33 -12.90 -61.82
C GLU A 9 0.16 -13.21 -61.64
N LYS A 10 0.97 -12.15 -61.55
CA LYS A 10 2.42 -12.27 -61.29
C LYS A 10 2.60 -12.65 -59.82
N GLY A 11 3.20 -13.81 -59.55
CA GLY A 11 3.54 -14.24 -58.20
C GLY A 11 4.69 -13.42 -57.59
N PHE A 12 4.65 -13.23 -56.27
CA PHE A 12 5.69 -12.55 -55.50
C PHE A 12 7.03 -13.28 -55.56
N THR A 13 8.12 -12.52 -55.62
CA THR A 13 9.47 -13.09 -55.60
C THR A 13 9.97 -13.30 -54.16
N LEU A 14 10.79 -14.32 -53.93
CA LEU A 14 11.29 -14.65 -52.60
C LEU A 14 12.14 -13.51 -52.00
N ILE A 15 12.88 -12.77 -52.83
CA ILE A 15 13.68 -11.61 -52.45
C ILE A 15 12.82 -10.41 -51.97
N GLU A 16 11.59 -10.30 -52.47
CA GLU A 16 10.68 -9.21 -52.12
C GLU A 16 10.10 -9.42 -50.71
N MET A 17 9.78 -10.68 -50.39
CA MET A 17 9.35 -11.05 -49.03
C MET A 17 10.50 -10.96 -48.02
N THR A 18 11.75 -11.25 -48.39
CA THR A 18 12.88 -11.09 -47.45
C THR A 18 13.16 -9.62 -47.13
N PHE A 19 13.05 -8.73 -48.11
CA PHE A 19 13.21 -7.29 -47.88
C PHE A 19 12.10 -6.72 -46.99
N VAL A 20 10.84 -7.13 -47.21
CA VAL A 20 9.70 -6.75 -46.36
C VAL A 20 9.92 -7.21 -44.92
N LEU A 21 10.33 -8.46 -44.71
CA LEU A 21 10.64 -8.97 -43.37
C LEU A 21 11.80 -8.23 -42.71
N ALA A 22 12.86 -7.89 -43.46
CA ALA A 22 13.98 -7.10 -42.95
C ALA A 22 13.52 -5.73 -42.44
N ILE A 23 12.66 -5.03 -43.18
CA ILE A 23 12.11 -3.73 -42.76
C ILE A 23 11.22 -3.90 -41.51
N ILE A 24 10.35 -4.91 -41.46
CA ILE A 24 9.49 -5.16 -40.30
C ILE A 24 10.33 -5.40 -39.04
N LEU A 25 11.40 -6.19 -39.12
CA LEU A 25 12.29 -6.45 -37.99
C LEU A 25 13.01 -5.17 -37.50
N ILE A 26 13.45 -4.31 -38.43
CA ILE A 26 14.06 -3.01 -38.09
C ILE A 26 13.04 -2.12 -37.38
N LEU A 27 11.80 -2.07 -37.87
CA LEU A 27 10.74 -1.25 -37.26
C LEU A 27 10.36 -1.73 -35.86
N ILE A 28 10.20 -3.05 -35.67
CA ILE A 28 9.90 -3.63 -34.34
C ILE A 28 11.02 -3.29 -33.34
N SER A 29 12.29 -3.37 -33.76
CA SER A 29 13.44 -3.04 -32.92
C SER A 29 13.39 -1.60 -32.36
N LEU A 30 12.85 -0.65 -33.12
CA LEU A 30 12.75 0.75 -32.69
C LEU A 30 11.57 1.01 -31.73
N ILE A 31 10.47 0.29 -31.88
CA ILE A 31 9.22 0.56 -31.13
C ILE A 31 9.24 -0.07 -29.73
N VAL A 32 9.77 -1.29 -29.60
CA VAL A 32 9.77 -2.06 -28.35
C VAL A 32 10.39 -1.31 -27.14
N PRO A 33 11.57 -0.66 -27.23
CA PRO A 33 12.18 -0.03 -26.05
C PRO A 33 11.39 1.17 -25.52
N VAL A 34 10.69 1.91 -26.39
CA VAL A 34 9.88 3.09 -26.00
C VAL A 34 8.62 2.65 -25.26
N GLY A 35 7.96 1.58 -25.71
CA GLY A 35 6.78 1.04 -25.04
C GLY A 35 7.08 0.60 -23.60
N ALA A 36 8.23 -0.05 -23.38
CA ALA A 36 8.63 -0.53 -22.06
C ALA A 36 8.85 0.61 -21.04
N GLN A 37 9.42 1.75 -21.47
CA GLN A 37 9.59 2.92 -20.61
C GLN A 37 8.23 3.52 -20.19
N LYS A 38 7.30 3.66 -21.14
CA LYS A 38 5.96 4.21 -20.86
C LYS A 38 5.16 3.36 -19.88
N ILE A 39 5.31 2.04 -19.93
CA ILE A 39 4.68 1.14 -18.96
C ILE A 39 5.26 1.40 -17.56
N ARG A 40 6.58 1.49 -17.41
CA ARG A 40 7.21 1.78 -16.12
C ARG A 40 6.79 3.13 -15.54
N ASP A 41 6.76 4.17 -16.37
CA ASP A 41 6.30 5.50 -15.95
C ASP A 41 4.84 5.47 -15.48
N ALA A 42 3.99 4.73 -16.20
CA ALA A 42 2.57 4.55 -15.84
C ALA A 42 2.40 3.75 -14.54
N GLN A 43 3.23 2.72 -14.31
CA GLN A 43 3.25 1.97 -13.06
C GLN A 43 3.66 2.88 -11.89
N LEU A 44 4.76 3.61 -12.01
CA LEU A 44 5.23 4.54 -10.98
C LEU A 44 4.16 5.61 -10.67
N ALA A 45 3.58 6.22 -11.71
CA ALA A 45 2.54 7.23 -11.53
C ALA A 45 1.29 6.66 -10.83
N ARG A 46 0.90 5.43 -11.17
CA ARG A 46 -0.19 4.72 -10.48
C ARG A 46 0.14 4.47 -9.02
N ALA A 47 1.32 3.91 -8.72
CA ALA A 47 1.73 3.62 -7.35
C ALA A 47 1.76 4.89 -6.47
N MET A 48 2.25 6.01 -7.02
CA MET A 48 2.22 7.30 -6.33
C MET A 48 0.79 7.80 -6.06
N ALA A 49 -0.11 7.68 -7.02
CA ALA A 49 -1.51 8.06 -6.84
C ALA A 49 -2.22 7.18 -5.80
N ASP A 50 -1.93 5.88 -5.79
CA ASP A 50 -2.50 4.93 -4.84
C ASP A 50 -2.03 5.25 -3.41
N VAL A 51 -0.73 5.49 -3.20
CA VAL A 51 -0.18 5.90 -1.89
C VAL A 51 -0.79 7.22 -1.39
N GLN A 52 -1.00 8.20 -2.27
CA GLN A 52 -1.66 9.46 -1.90
C GLN A 52 -3.13 9.26 -1.50
N THR A 53 -3.82 8.36 -2.20
CA THR A 53 -5.21 7.99 -1.89
C THR A 53 -5.29 7.32 -0.53
N ILE A 54 -4.36 6.39 -0.23
CA ILE A 54 -4.22 5.75 1.08
C ILE A 54 -3.97 6.79 2.18
N ALA A 55 -3.03 7.71 1.95
CA ALA A 55 -2.73 8.78 2.91
C ALA A 55 -3.96 9.64 3.21
N THR A 56 -4.70 10.03 2.18
CA THR A 56 -5.93 10.84 2.30
C THR A 56 -6.98 10.10 3.12
N ALA A 57 -7.19 8.81 2.86
CA ALA A 57 -8.14 8.00 3.60
C ALA A 57 -7.78 7.88 5.09
N LEU A 58 -6.50 7.64 5.40
CA LEU A 58 -6.01 7.58 6.78
C LEU A 58 -6.15 8.92 7.49
N ILE A 59 -5.92 10.04 6.80
CA ILE A 59 -6.15 11.39 7.35
C ILE A 59 -7.62 11.62 7.65
N SER A 60 -8.51 11.29 6.71
CA SER A 60 -9.96 11.45 6.90
C SER A 60 -10.46 10.62 8.09
N PHE A 61 -10.02 9.36 8.18
CA PHE A 61 -10.28 8.50 9.34
C PHE A 61 -9.83 9.17 10.65
N GLN A 62 -8.59 9.67 10.67
CA GLN A 62 -8.02 10.34 11.84
C GLN A 62 -8.75 11.64 12.22
N ILE A 63 -9.28 12.39 11.25
CA ILE A 63 -10.07 13.60 11.50
C ILE A 63 -11.40 13.24 12.16
N ASP A 64 -12.05 12.17 11.71
CA ASP A 64 -13.38 11.79 12.16
C ASP A 64 -13.38 11.01 13.48
N LEU A 65 -12.42 10.11 13.67
CA LEU A 65 -12.31 9.27 14.88
C LEU A 65 -11.29 9.81 15.88
N GLY A 66 -10.34 10.63 15.44
CA GLY A 66 -9.32 11.22 16.31
C GLY A 66 -8.15 10.29 16.65
N HIS A 67 -8.08 9.11 16.03
CA HIS A 67 -6.98 8.14 16.09
C HIS A 67 -6.83 7.47 14.71
N PHE A 68 -5.72 6.79 14.42
CA PHE A 68 -5.58 6.01 13.19
C PHE A 68 -6.26 4.66 13.36
N PRO A 69 -6.41 3.85 12.30
CA PRO A 69 -7.00 2.54 12.49
C PRO A 69 -6.06 1.65 13.31
N ALA A 70 -6.41 1.54 14.59
CA ALA A 70 -5.97 0.54 15.53
C ALA A 70 -7.20 -0.19 16.06
N CYS A 71 -6.97 -1.35 16.67
CA CYS A 71 -7.99 -2.22 17.23
C CYS A 71 -8.78 -1.55 18.37
N ASP A 72 -9.99 -2.09 18.61
CA ASP A 72 -11.09 -1.47 19.37
C ASP A 72 -10.71 -0.81 20.71
N SER A 73 -11.57 0.14 21.07
CA SER A 73 -11.64 0.97 22.26
C SER A 73 -11.16 0.41 23.62
N ASN A 74 -11.13 -0.91 23.83
CA ASN A 74 -10.79 -1.51 25.12
C ASN A 74 -9.29 -1.79 25.31
N ASN A 75 -8.48 -1.82 24.25
CA ASN A 75 -7.03 -2.06 24.37
C ASN A 75 -6.20 -1.33 23.30
N CYS A 76 -6.48 -0.04 23.10
CA CYS A 76 -5.70 0.86 22.23
C CYS A 76 -4.38 1.31 22.88
N ASN A 77 -3.68 0.42 23.58
CA ASN A 77 -2.33 0.70 24.05
C ASN A 77 -1.36 -0.19 23.26
N PRO A 78 -0.59 0.36 22.31
CA PRO A 78 0.43 -0.41 21.60
C PRO A 78 1.52 -0.96 22.54
N LEU A 79 1.56 -0.50 23.80
CA LEU A 79 2.44 -0.92 24.88
C LEU A 79 1.82 -1.94 25.86
N ASN A 80 0.50 -2.20 25.83
CA ASN A 80 -0.13 -3.20 26.72
C ASN A 80 -0.29 -4.54 25.98
N SER A 81 0.88 -5.14 25.79
CA SER A 81 1.12 -6.49 25.30
C SER A 81 0.18 -7.50 25.98
N THR A 82 -0.64 -8.18 25.18
CA THR A 82 -0.51 -9.64 25.16
C THR A 82 -0.83 -10.30 23.84
N ASN A 83 -1.60 -9.75 22.87
CA ASN A 83 -1.80 -10.45 21.58
C ASN A 83 -2.29 -9.65 20.35
N GLN A 84 -2.45 -8.32 20.36
CA GLN A 84 -3.32 -7.67 19.34
C GLN A 84 -2.98 -6.24 18.89
N THR A 85 -1.75 -5.74 19.04
CA THR A 85 -1.45 -4.37 18.59
C THR A 85 -1.26 -4.32 17.07
N LEU A 86 -2.19 -3.70 16.35
CA LEU A 86 -2.07 -3.46 14.91
C LEU A 86 -0.92 -2.47 14.67
N ARG A 87 0.23 -2.98 14.25
CA ARG A 87 1.41 -2.14 13.94
C ARG A 87 1.37 -1.60 12.52
N PHE A 88 0.87 -2.41 11.60
CA PHE A 88 0.76 -2.05 10.20
C PHE A 88 -0.59 -2.47 9.62
N LEU A 89 -1.01 -1.73 8.59
CA LEU A 89 -2.13 -2.09 7.73
C LEU A 89 -1.61 -2.49 6.36
N ALA A 90 -2.22 -3.52 5.80
CA ALA A 90 -1.95 -4.05 4.47
C ALA A 90 -3.10 -3.66 3.55
N PHE A 91 -2.80 -2.91 2.48
CA PHE A 91 -3.74 -2.49 1.45
C PHE A 91 -3.54 -3.35 0.20
N GLY A 92 -4.48 -4.26 -0.04
CA GLY A 92 -4.49 -5.15 -1.20
C GLY A 92 -5.92 -5.33 -1.70
N ASP A 93 -6.19 -6.40 -2.43
CA ASP A 93 -7.46 -6.71 -3.11
C ASP A 93 -8.75 -6.68 -2.27
N GLY A 94 -8.67 -6.36 -0.97
CA GLY A 94 -9.80 -6.06 -0.10
C GLY A 94 -10.60 -7.29 0.29
N VAL A 95 -10.05 -8.50 0.10
CA VAL A 95 -10.72 -9.76 0.40
C VAL A 95 -9.78 -10.69 1.18
N GLY A 96 -10.14 -11.01 2.42
CA GLY A 96 -9.44 -12.03 3.20
C GLY A 96 -8.11 -11.59 3.79
N ASP A 97 -7.24 -12.57 3.98
CA ASP A 97 -5.95 -12.44 4.65
C ASP A 97 -4.89 -11.81 3.73
N PRO A 98 -4.28 -10.66 4.08
CA PRO A 98 -3.32 -9.99 3.22
C PRO A 98 -1.98 -10.75 3.07
N ARG A 99 -1.72 -11.80 3.86
CA ARG A 99 -0.42 -12.50 3.92
C ARG A 99 0.08 -13.04 2.58
N ASP A 100 -0.83 -13.42 1.67
CA ASP A 100 -0.46 -14.00 0.37
C ASP A 100 0.22 -13.00 -0.58
N LYS A 101 0.11 -11.70 -0.29
CA LYS A 101 0.58 -10.60 -1.14
C LYS A 101 1.49 -9.61 -0.40
N LEU A 102 1.91 -9.93 0.83
CA LEU A 102 2.85 -9.08 1.57
C LEU A 102 4.23 -9.12 0.89
N PRO A 103 4.87 -7.96 0.67
CA PRO A 103 6.25 -7.92 0.22
C PRO A 103 7.19 -8.41 1.35
N PRO A 104 8.26 -9.15 1.03
CA PRO A 104 9.33 -9.46 1.98
C PRO A 104 10.21 -8.24 2.29
N ASP A 105 10.86 -8.27 3.45
CA ASP A 105 11.92 -7.31 3.84
C ASP A 105 13.27 -7.64 3.18
N ASP A 106 14.08 -6.63 2.82
CA ASP A 106 15.48 -6.86 2.45
C ASP A 106 16.24 -7.48 3.64
N PRO A 107 16.91 -8.64 3.45
CA PRO A 107 17.63 -9.30 4.52
C PRO A 107 18.74 -8.45 5.16
N ARG A 108 19.25 -7.42 4.48
CA ARG A 108 20.33 -6.53 4.92
C ARG A 108 19.89 -5.41 5.86
N LEU A 109 18.59 -5.15 6.00
CA LEU A 109 18.11 -4.09 6.88
C LEU A 109 18.43 -4.37 8.34
N VAL A 110 18.90 -3.35 9.05
CA VAL A 110 19.17 -3.40 10.50
C VAL A 110 17.86 -3.55 11.28
N ASN A 111 16.85 -2.77 10.91
CA ASN A 111 15.49 -2.83 11.46
C ASN A 111 14.54 -3.30 10.37
N LYS A 112 13.85 -4.42 10.58
CA LYS A 112 12.91 -5.00 9.60
C LYS A 112 11.47 -4.77 10.02
N TRP A 113 10.58 -4.67 9.04
CA TRP A 113 9.14 -4.74 9.29
C TRP A 113 8.72 -6.09 9.85
N ASN A 114 9.43 -7.15 9.46
CA ASN A 114 9.19 -8.54 9.87
C ASN A 114 7.76 -8.99 9.53
N LEU A 115 7.27 -8.62 8.34
CA LEU A 115 5.87 -8.85 7.91
C LEU A 115 5.49 -10.33 7.85
N SER A 116 6.48 -11.20 7.68
CA SER A 116 6.31 -12.66 7.64
C SER A 116 6.35 -13.31 9.03
N ASN A 117 6.66 -12.55 10.09
CA ASN A 117 6.78 -13.08 11.45
C ASN A 117 5.45 -12.93 12.21
N PRO A 118 4.81 -14.03 12.66
CA PRO A 118 3.52 -14.01 13.36
C PRO A 118 3.52 -13.25 14.69
N VAL A 119 4.69 -12.89 15.24
CA VAL A 119 4.80 -12.05 16.45
C VAL A 119 4.58 -10.57 16.14
N ASN A 120 4.82 -10.13 14.90
CA ASN A 120 4.75 -8.72 14.49
C ASN A 120 3.49 -8.37 13.67
N ILE A 121 2.82 -9.38 13.09
CA ILE A 121 1.48 -9.28 12.52
C ILE A 121 0.45 -9.78 13.54
N SER A 122 -0.80 -9.32 13.48
CA SER A 122 -1.84 -9.84 14.38
C SER A 122 -1.99 -11.34 14.21
N VAL A 123 -2.26 -12.06 15.30
CA VAL A 123 -2.62 -13.50 15.26
C VAL A 123 -3.87 -13.78 14.43
N ILE A 124 -4.67 -12.75 14.16
CA ILE A 124 -5.79 -12.76 13.22
C ILE A 124 -5.42 -11.83 12.05
N PRO A 125 -4.81 -12.35 10.97
CA PRO A 125 -4.27 -11.55 9.87
C PRO A 125 -5.30 -10.69 9.15
N ALA A 126 -6.57 -11.10 9.15
CA ALA A 126 -7.67 -10.33 8.57
C ALA A 126 -7.86 -8.95 9.24
N ARG A 127 -7.37 -8.76 10.48
CA ARG A 127 -7.38 -7.46 11.16
C ARG A 127 -6.31 -6.51 10.64
N ASN A 128 -5.28 -6.99 9.97
CA ASN A 128 -4.31 -6.13 9.31
C ASN A 128 -4.82 -5.63 7.95
N ASN A 129 -5.97 -6.12 7.46
CA ASN A 129 -6.53 -5.70 6.18
C ASN A 129 -7.08 -4.28 6.27
N ALA A 130 -6.48 -3.35 5.53
CA ALA A 130 -6.88 -1.95 5.55
C ALA A 130 -8.33 -1.72 5.09
N PHE A 131 -8.86 -2.57 4.21
CA PHE A 131 -10.23 -2.41 3.70
C PHE A 131 -11.28 -2.71 4.77
N ASN A 132 -10.98 -3.62 5.70
CA ASN A 132 -11.82 -3.88 6.87
C ASN A 132 -11.93 -2.64 7.75
N HIS A 133 -10.81 -1.95 7.95
CA HIS A 133 -10.74 -0.73 8.74
C HIS A 133 -11.30 0.49 8.05
N LEU A 134 -11.00 0.72 6.77
CA LEU A 134 -11.25 1.97 6.06
C LEU A 134 -12.44 1.91 5.10
N GLY A 135 -12.84 0.72 4.67
CA GLY A 135 -13.89 0.51 3.68
C GLY A 135 -15.18 -0.06 4.27
N ARG A 136 -15.07 -1.05 5.17
CA ARG A 136 -16.23 -1.82 5.67
C ARG A 136 -16.64 -1.54 7.11
N ASN A 137 -15.80 -0.88 7.90
CA ASN A 137 -15.98 -0.76 9.35
C ASN A 137 -16.16 -2.14 10.03
N ASP A 138 -15.26 -3.08 9.72
CA ASP A 138 -15.22 -4.44 10.28
C ASP A 138 -13.80 -4.76 10.81
N PRO A 139 -13.26 -3.96 11.75
CA PRO A 139 -11.88 -4.11 12.25
C PRO A 139 -11.63 -5.40 13.05
N ASN A 140 -12.68 -6.09 13.48
CA ASN A 140 -12.59 -7.37 14.17
C ASN A 140 -12.64 -8.57 13.20
N ALA A 141 -12.96 -8.32 11.92
CA ALA A 141 -13.11 -9.30 10.85
C ALA A 141 -14.12 -10.41 11.16
N ASP A 142 -15.18 -10.07 11.88
CA ASP A 142 -16.29 -11.00 12.17
C ASP A 142 -17.39 -10.95 11.11
N ASN A 143 -17.32 -10.00 10.18
CA ASN A 143 -18.28 -9.77 9.10
C ASN A 143 -19.70 -9.50 9.62
N VAL A 144 -19.82 -8.93 10.83
CA VAL A 144 -21.07 -8.52 11.46
C VAL A 144 -20.98 -7.07 11.96
N THR A 145 -21.72 -6.17 11.32
CA THR A 145 -21.78 -4.77 11.73
C THR A 145 -22.41 -4.62 13.12
N GLY A 146 -21.69 -3.95 14.02
CA GLY A 146 -22.17 -3.56 15.36
C GLY A 146 -22.25 -4.69 16.37
N SER A 147 -21.62 -5.84 16.12
CA SER A 147 -21.75 -7.03 16.97
C SER A 147 -20.72 -7.09 18.10
N ASP A 148 -21.22 -7.29 19.32
CA ASP A 148 -20.47 -7.37 20.57
C ASP A 148 -20.48 -8.82 21.10
N ILE A 149 -19.91 -9.77 20.35
CA ILE A 149 -19.86 -11.15 20.86
C ILE A 149 -18.69 -11.31 21.86
N LEU A 150 -17.65 -10.48 21.79
CA LEU A 150 -16.45 -10.62 22.65
C LEU A 150 -15.73 -9.28 22.97
N GLY A 151 -16.42 -8.14 22.98
CA GLY A 151 -15.83 -6.86 23.34
C GLY A 151 -14.95 -6.19 22.26
N ALA A 152 -14.79 -6.82 21.08
CA ALA A 152 -14.20 -6.21 19.90
C ALA A 152 -15.29 -5.48 19.10
N ARG A 153 -15.35 -4.15 19.23
CA ARG A 153 -16.38 -3.32 18.60
C ARG A 153 -15.87 -2.66 17.33
N ASP A 154 -16.75 -2.58 16.33
CA ASP A 154 -16.60 -1.70 15.18
C ASP A 154 -16.50 -0.24 15.61
N TYR A 155 -16.01 0.61 14.72
CA TYR A 155 -15.95 2.04 15.00
C TYR A 155 -17.37 2.59 15.16
N ASP A 156 -17.58 3.38 16.22
CA ASP A 156 -18.90 3.88 16.59
C ASP A 156 -19.51 4.72 15.47
N GLU A 157 -20.73 4.40 15.05
CA GLU A 157 -21.47 5.08 13.98
C GLU A 157 -22.51 6.08 14.50
N THR A 158 -22.71 6.16 15.83
CA THR A 158 -23.83 6.88 16.44
C THR A 158 -23.72 8.40 16.28
N GLU A 159 -24.80 9.06 15.83
CA GLU A 159 -24.84 10.51 15.59
C GLU A 159 -24.59 11.37 16.83
N SER A 160 -24.76 10.81 18.03
CA SER A 160 -24.62 11.53 19.30
C SER A 160 -23.17 11.82 19.71
N LYS A 161 -22.16 11.27 19.01
CA LYS A 161 -20.74 11.50 19.32
C LYS A 161 -20.07 12.40 18.28
N SER A 162 -19.21 13.30 18.77
CA SER A 162 -18.40 14.19 17.93
C SER A 162 -17.29 13.46 17.17
N LYS A 163 -16.86 12.30 17.68
CA LYS A 163 -15.93 11.38 17.03
C LYS A 163 -16.66 10.08 16.70
N ARG A 164 -16.89 9.85 15.42
CA ARG A 164 -17.66 8.70 14.91
C ARG A 164 -17.17 8.33 13.52
N TRP A 165 -17.40 7.08 13.14
CA TRP A 165 -17.23 6.61 11.78
C TRP A 165 -18.24 7.32 10.87
N LYS A 166 -17.75 7.93 9.78
CA LYS A 166 -18.60 8.67 8.82
C LYS A 166 -18.66 8.08 7.43
N GLY A 167 -18.02 6.95 7.22
CA GLY A 167 -18.20 6.15 6.02
C GLY A 167 -16.90 5.58 5.50
N PRO A 168 -16.98 4.85 4.38
CA PRO A 168 -15.81 4.35 3.70
C PRO A 168 -14.89 5.53 3.36
N TYR A 169 -13.70 5.54 3.95
CA TYR A 169 -12.68 6.54 3.67
C TYR A 169 -11.91 6.23 2.39
N ILE A 170 -12.04 5.00 1.90
CA ILE A 170 -11.37 4.54 0.70
C ILE A 170 -12.24 3.53 -0.05
N ALA A 171 -12.30 3.66 -1.37
CA ALA A 171 -12.70 2.54 -2.22
C ALA A 171 -11.58 1.50 -2.20
N ASN A 172 -11.91 0.22 -2.41
CA ASN A 172 -10.91 -0.86 -2.37
C ASN A 172 -9.68 -0.51 -3.24
N VAL A 173 -8.49 -0.48 -2.63
CA VAL A 173 -7.23 -0.20 -3.32
C VAL A 173 -6.62 -1.52 -3.72
N SER A 174 -6.53 -1.77 -5.03
CA SER A 174 -5.80 -2.91 -5.59
C SER A 174 -4.38 -3.01 -5.04
N VAL A 175 -3.79 -4.20 -5.13
CA VAL A 175 -2.33 -4.35 -5.06
C VAL A 175 -1.62 -3.37 -6.01
N ASP A 176 -0.36 -3.10 -5.70
CA ASP A 176 0.49 -2.21 -6.47
C ASP A 176 0.69 -2.72 -7.91
N PRO A 177 1.24 -1.90 -8.82
CA PRO A 177 1.40 -2.28 -10.22
C PRO A 177 2.29 -3.50 -10.47
N TRP A 178 3.03 -3.96 -9.46
CA TRP A 178 3.92 -5.12 -9.50
C TRP A 178 3.31 -6.34 -8.79
N GLY A 179 2.16 -6.19 -8.15
CA GLY A 179 1.37 -7.26 -7.55
C GLY A 179 1.59 -7.44 -6.04
N HIS A 180 2.23 -6.48 -5.38
CA HIS A 180 2.47 -6.47 -3.94
C HIS A 180 1.49 -5.56 -3.21
N THR A 181 1.21 -5.90 -1.95
CA THR A 181 0.34 -5.10 -1.08
C THR A 181 1.07 -3.87 -0.57
N TYR A 182 0.40 -2.72 -0.52
CA TYR A 182 0.95 -1.55 0.16
C TYR A 182 0.92 -1.74 1.68
N ILE A 183 1.91 -1.18 2.37
CA ILE A 183 2.05 -1.30 3.83
C ILE A 183 1.98 0.11 4.44
N ALA A 184 1.16 0.30 5.48
CA ALA A 184 1.12 1.52 6.26
C ALA A 184 1.48 1.29 7.73
N HIS A 185 2.40 2.08 8.29
CA HIS A 185 2.89 1.99 9.66
C HIS A 185 2.02 2.78 10.65
N VAL A 186 0.80 2.30 10.89
CA VAL A 186 -0.18 3.00 11.75
C VAL A 186 0.28 3.16 13.20
N GLY A 187 1.08 2.23 13.75
CA GLY A 187 1.60 2.35 15.11
C GLY A 187 2.48 3.61 15.31
N ALA A 188 3.36 3.90 14.35
CA ALA A 188 4.15 5.13 14.38
C ALA A 188 3.29 6.40 14.20
N MET A 189 2.22 6.31 13.40
CA MET A 189 1.31 7.42 13.15
C MET A 189 0.50 7.82 14.41
N GLU A 190 0.06 6.85 15.22
CA GLU A 190 -0.69 7.11 16.46
C GLU A 190 0.15 7.69 17.60
N GLU A 191 1.37 7.19 17.81
CA GLU A 191 2.18 7.56 18.98
C GLU A 191 3.09 8.78 18.77
N ASN A 192 2.95 9.52 17.66
CA ASN A 192 3.90 10.56 17.23
C ASN A 192 5.33 10.00 17.04
N GLY A 193 5.45 8.79 16.51
CA GLY A 193 6.74 8.19 16.19
C GLY A 193 7.51 7.70 17.41
N ILE A 194 7.10 6.59 18.04
CA ILE A 194 8.03 5.76 18.81
C ILE A 194 8.06 4.39 18.12
N PRO A 195 9.22 3.88 17.68
CA PRO A 195 9.27 2.56 17.07
C PRO A 195 9.22 1.54 18.21
N VAL A 196 8.38 0.52 18.07
CA VAL A 196 8.03 -0.47 19.11
C VAL A 196 9.18 -1.48 19.39
N ILE A 197 10.44 -1.03 19.27
CA ILE A 197 11.64 -1.86 19.50
C ILE A 197 12.61 -1.19 20.51
N ILE A 198 12.43 0.07 20.91
CA ILE A 198 13.38 0.72 21.84
C ILE A 198 12.73 1.28 23.12
N THR A 199 13.15 0.72 24.24
CA THR A 199 12.97 1.27 25.58
C THR A 199 13.91 2.47 25.79
N SER A 200 13.68 3.62 25.14
CA SER A 200 14.28 4.90 25.55
C SER A 200 13.66 6.10 24.83
N PRO A 201 12.96 7.01 25.55
CA PRO A 201 12.26 8.15 24.96
C PRO A 201 13.14 9.42 24.95
N ARG A 202 14.42 9.33 24.59
CA ARG A 202 15.33 10.49 24.67
C ARG A 202 16.30 10.60 23.49
N LEU A 203 16.10 11.66 22.70
CA LEU A 203 17.09 12.44 21.94
C LEU A 203 17.43 12.07 20.48
N PHE A 204 16.75 11.15 19.82
CA PHE A 204 16.89 10.97 18.37
C PHE A 204 15.52 11.03 17.68
N GLU A 205 15.51 11.55 16.47
CA GLU A 205 14.36 11.92 15.63
C GLU A 205 13.16 10.97 15.74
N LYS A 206 11.95 11.55 15.81
CA LYS A 206 10.68 10.84 15.92
C LYS A 206 10.49 9.94 14.69
N PRO A 207 10.23 8.63 14.81
CA PRO A 207 9.87 7.80 13.67
C PRO A 207 8.72 8.37 12.88
N GLU A 208 8.90 8.34 11.58
CA GLU A 208 7.91 8.84 10.65
C GLU A 208 6.96 7.69 10.30
N GLY A 209 5.66 7.99 10.20
CA GLY A 209 4.69 7.00 9.76
C GLY A 209 4.89 6.76 8.26
N TRP A 210 5.12 5.53 7.84
CA TRP A 210 5.32 5.23 6.42
C TRP A 210 4.06 4.68 5.77
N ILE A 211 3.84 5.03 4.50
CA ILE A 211 2.96 4.30 3.57
C ILE A 211 3.83 3.92 2.38
N LEU A 212 4.00 2.62 2.10
CA LEU A 212 4.99 2.09 1.16
C LEU A 212 4.37 1.11 0.16
N SER A 213 4.89 1.13 -1.07
CA SER A 213 4.94 0.02 -2.01
C SER A 213 6.39 -0.44 -2.13
N ALA A 214 6.58 -1.76 -2.24
CA ALA A 214 7.89 -2.38 -2.41
C ALA A 214 8.49 -2.21 -3.81
N GLY A 215 7.79 -1.49 -4.70
CA GLY A 215 8.31 -1.15 -6.01
C GLY A 215 8.48 -2.35 -6.97
N PRO A 216 9.21 -2.12 -8.09
CA PRO A 216 9.48 -3.12 -9.11
C PRO A 216 10.18 -4.40 -8.66
N ASP A 217 11.08 -4.33 -7.68
CA ASP A 217 11.81 -5.51 -7.20
C ASP A 217 11.00 -6.34 -6.18
N GLY A 218 9.95 -5.74 -5.61
CA GLY A 218 9.03 -6.38 -4.69
C GLY A 218 9.59 -6.60 -3.28
N ILE A 219 10.72 -5.97 -2.93
CA ILE A 219 11.44 -6.14 -1.67
C ILE A 219 11.48 -4.79 -0.94
N LEU A 220 10.96 -4.74 0.29
CA LEU A 220 11.04 -3.53 1.10
C LEU A 220 12.49 -3.25 1.51
N GLN A 221 13.02 -2.09 1.09
CA GLN A 221 14.37 -1.61 1.46
C GLN A 221 14.34 -0.39 2.38
N THR A 222 13.18 0.24 2.54
CA THR A 222 12.92 1.34 3.44
C THR A 222 12.53 0.76 4.79
N SER A 223 13.36 0.98 5.79
CA SER A 223 13.14 0.48 7.14
C SER A 223 12.06 1.29 7.87
N PRO A 224 11.37 0.70 8.87
CA PRO A 224 10.34 1.39 9.65
C PRO A 224 10.84 2.60 10.44
N THR A 225 12.15 2.75 10.58
CA THR A 225 12.80 3.87 11.29
C THR A 225 13.51 4.84 10.37
N ASP A 226 13.53 4.58 9.07
CA ASP A 226 14.21 5.45 8.12
C ASP A 226 13.43 6.77 7.97
N THR A 227 14.14 7.85 7.65
CA THR A 227 13.55 9.19 7.42
C THR A 227 13.51 9.56 5.93
N THR A 228 13.97 8.65 5.07
CA THR A 228 14.02 8.80 3.62
C THR A 228 13.78 7.45 2.96
N LEU A 229 13.17 7.45 1.78
CA LEU A 229 13.00 6.24 0.97
C LEU A 229 14.38 5.66 0.61
N SER A 230 14.48 4.33 0.63
CA SER A 230 15.65 3.57 0.17
C SER A 230 15.26 2.68 -1.02
N GLY A 231 16.22 2.46 -1.92
CA GLY A 231 16.05 1.55 -3.05
C GLY A 231 15.04 2.04 -4.09
N ASP A 232 14.16 1.14 -4.52
CA ASP A 232 13.07 1.40 -5.48
C ASP A 232 11.68 1.44 -4.82
N ASP A 233 11.64 1.40 -3.49
CA ASP A 233 10.42 1.64 -2.72
C ASP A 233 9.80 3.00 -3.06
N ILE A 234 8.48 2.99 -3.12
CA ILE A 234 7.67 4.19 -3.39
C ILE A 234 6.81 4.42 -2.17
N GLY A 235 6.85 5.63 -1.63
CA GLY A 235 6.07 5.89 -0.44
C GLY A 235 5.85 7.34 -0.09
N PHE A 236 5.06 7.50 0.96
CA PHE A 236 4.72 8.77 1.54
C PHE A 236 5.05 8.76 3.02
N ILE A 237 5.77 9.80 3.44
CA ILE A 237 6.11 10.02 4.83
C ILE A 237 4.98 10.79 5.50
N PHE A 238 4.43 10.21 6.55
CA PHE A 238 3.33 10.74 7.33
C PHE A 238 3.83 11.39 8.61
N PHE A 239 3.51 12.67 8.78
CA PHE A 239 3.84 13.44 9.98
C PHE A 239 2.56 13.91 10.68
N THR A 240 2.38 13.54 11.95
CA THR A 240 1.39 14.21 12.81
C THR A 240 2.05 15.47 13.42
N SER A 241 1.77 16.64 12.84
CA SER A 241 2.32 17.87 13.41
C SER A 241 1.62 18.17 14.75
N ARG A 242 2.36 18.06 15.86
CA ARG A 242 2.07 18.79 17.11
C ARG A 242 2.99 20.01 17.32
N SER A 243 4.00 20.20 16.46
CA SER A 243 5.10 21.14 16.71
C SER A 243 5.09 22.43 15.87
N ALA A 244 4.04 22.69 15.07
CA ALA A 244 3.88 23.98 14.36
C ALA A 244 3.62 25.19 15.29
N ARG A 245 3.58 25.00 16.62
CA ARG A 245 3.56 26.08 17.62
C ARG A 245 4.93 26.26 18.27
N ARG A 246 5.89 26.80 17.53
CA ARG A 246 6.93 27.67 18.09
C ARG A 246 7.53 28.51 16.98
N PHE A 247 6.91 29.65 16.76
CA PHE A 247 7.58 30.83 16.21
C PHE A 247 8.88 31.04 16.99
N ALA A 248 10.00 31.09 16.27
CA ALA A 248 11.14 31.90 16.66
C ALA A 248 11.70 32.53 15.39
N ARG A 249 11.41 33.84 15.26
CA ARG A 249 12.05 34.76 14.33
C ARG A 249 13.51 34.98 14.76
N ARG A 250 14.31 35.29 13.73
CA ARG A 250 15.72 35.72 13.68
C ARG A 250 16.76 34.64 13.90
#